data_AF-A0AAV2FZP8-F1
#
_entry.id   AF-A0AAV2FZP8-F1
#
_cell.length_a   1.000
_cell.length_b   1.000
_cell.length_c   1.000
_cell.angle_alpha   90.00
_cell.angle_beta   90.00
_cell.angle_gamma   90.00
#
_symmetry.space_group_name_H-M   'P 1'
#
loop_
_entity.id
_entity.type
_entity.pdbx_description
1 polymer ?
#
loop_
_entity_poly.entity_id
_entity_poly.type
_entity_poly.pdbx_seq_one_letter_code
_entity_poly.pdbx_strand_id
1 'polypeptide(L)'
;MSYDYNMLNLKAKVYGCESYLCGILPDTPTIGSKWVYTIKVLPDGTIERHKARVVALGYTQEHGVDYNETFAPAVRMSTVRTLLAVASMKNWTLSQLDVKNAFLHGDLDEVIYMEKPPGYHVGKHGQVCRLKRSLYGLHGLESSTQL
;
A
#
# COMPACT_ATOMS: atom_id res chain seq x y z
N MET A 1 -21.52 -21.93 -5.15
CA MET A 1 -20.17 -22.22 -4.64
C MET A 1 -19.85 -21.20 -3.56
N SER A 2 -20.04 -21.59 -2.30
CA SER A 2 -19.87 -20.75 -1.12
C SER A 2 -18.37 -20.58 -0.87
N TYR A 3 -17.84 -19.36 -1.01
CA TYR A 3 -16.47 -19.08 -0.57
C TYR A 3 -16.50 -18.98 0.96
N ASP A 4 -15.93 -20.00 1.58
CA ASP A 4 -15.87 -20.20 3.03
C ASP A 4 -15.07 -19.05 3.68
N TYR A 5 -15.75 -18.27 4.52
CA TYR A 5 -15.26 -17.08 5.24
C TYR A 5 -14.24 -17.41 6.35
N ASN A 6 -13.68 -18.61 6.36
CA ASN A 6 -12.70 -19.09 7.35
C ASN A 6 -11.25 -18.61 7.12
N MET A 7 -11.00 -17.65 6.22
CA MET A 7 -9.69 -17.01 6.08
C MET A 7 -9.34 -16.00 7.19
N LEU A 8 -10.23 -15.75 8.15
CA LEU A 8 -9.94 -14.93 9.33
C LEU A 8 -9.04 -15.63 10.37
N ASN A 9 -8.84 -16.95 10.26
CA ASN A 9 -8.02 -17.75 11.19
C ASN A 9 -6.65 -18.19 10.65
N LEU A 10 -6.30 -17.87 9.40
CA LEU A 10 -4.91 -17.96 8.97
C LEU A 10 -4.19 -16.72 9.49
N LYS A 11 -2.94 -16.88 9.95
CA LYS A 11 -1.99 -15.80 10.29
C LYS A 11 -1.63 -14.96 9.05
N ALA A 12 -2.63 -14.46 8.33
CA ALA A 12 -2.50 -13.44 7.32
C ALA A 12 -1.98 -12.21 8.03
N LYS A 13 -0.76 -11.78 7.69
CA LYS A 13 -0.24 -10.51 8.18
C LYS A 13 -0.98 -9.43 7.41
N VAL A 14 -2.04 -8.92 8.02
CA VAL A 14 -2.83 -7.80 7.52
C VAL A 14 -1.96 -6.57 7.64
N TYR A 15 -1.33 -6.16 6.54
CA TYR A 15 -0.65 -4.87 6.48
C TYR A 15 -1.74 -3.79 6.31
N GLY A 16 -1.85 -2.88 7.28
CA GLY A 16 -2.69 -1.68 7.18
C GLY A 16 -3.79 -1.50 8.23
N CYS A 17 -4.21 -2.54 8.98
CA CYS A 17 -5.41 -2.44 9.84
C CYS A 17 -5.33 -1.37 10.97
N GLU A 18 -4.12 -1.00 11.41
CA GLU A 18 -3.91 0.02 12.46
C GLU A 18 -3.94 1.47 11.92
N SER A 19 -4.04 1.63 10.60
CA SER A 19 -3.83 2.92 9.93
C SER A 19 -5.12 3.68 9.62
N TYR A 20 -6.28 3.31 10.18
CA TYR A 20 -7.53 4.01 9.89
C TYR A 20 -8.40 4.31 11.12
N LEU A 21 -9.10 5.44 11.08
CA LEU A 21 -10.18 5.77 12.03
C LEU A 21 -11.53 5.66 11.31
N CYS A 22 -12.47 4.97 11.94
CA CYS A 22 -13.81 4.71 11.39
C CYS A 22 -14.79 5.73 11.96
N GLY A 23 -15.41 6.53 11.10
CA GLY A 23 -16.33 7.60 11.49
C GLY A 23 -17.51 7.71 10.54
N ILE A 24 -18.57 8.39 10.98
CA ILE A 24 -19.68 8.78 10.10
C ILE A 24 -19.33 10.16 9.54
N LEU A 25 -19.13 10.25 8.23
CA LEU A 25 -19.10 11.53 7.54
C LEU A 25 -20.16 11.50 6.43
N PRO A 26 -21.20 12.34 6.51
CA PRO A 26 -22.07 12.57 5.37
C PRO A 26 -21.32 13.37 4.30
N ASP A 27 -21.47 12.95 3.04
CA ASP A 27 -21.06 13.67 1.82
C ASP A 27 -19.56 13.88 1.54
N THR A 28 -18.66 13.11 2.15
CA THR A 28 -17.24 13.09 1.72
C THR A 28 -17.01 12.12 0.56
N PRO A 29 -16.26 12.52 -0.49
CA PRO A 29 -15.84 11.60 -1.53
C PRO A 29 -14.97 10.49 -0.92
N THR A 30 -15.27 9.25 -1.28
CA THR A 30 -14.57 8.07 -0.78
C THR A 30 -14.01 7.24 -1.93
N ILE A 31 -12.81 6.73 -1.74
CA ILE A 31 -12.24 5.71 -2.63
C ILE A 31 -12.73 4.32 -2.24
N GLY A 32 -13.00 3.46 -3.22
CA GLY A 32 -13.35 2.07 -2.96
C GLY A 32 -12.17 1.27 -2.40
N SER A 33 -12.43 0.07 -1.88
CA SER A 33 -11.37 -0.84 -1.43
C SER A 33 -11.65 -2.29 -1.82
N LYS A 34 -10.57 -3.08 -1.99
CA LYS A 34 -10.68 -4.52 -2.27
C LYS A 34 -9.58 -5.32 -1.59
N TRP A 35 -9.85 -6.62 -1.41
CA TRP A 35 -8.84 -7.59 -1.01
C TRP A 35 -8.12 -8.16 -2.22
N VAL A 36 -6.79 -8.24 -2.13
CA VAL A 36 -5.93 -8.97 -3.07
C VAL A 36 -5.28 -10.13 -2.33
N TYR A 37 -5.57 -11.34 -2.80
CA TYR A 37 -5.04 -12.58 -2.25
C TYR A 37 -3.91 -13.09 -3.15
N THR A 38 -2.82 -13.56 -2.53
CA THR A 38 -1.67 -14.13 -3.22
C THR A 38 -1.20 -15.34 -2.44
N ILE A 39 -1.02 -16.47 -3.12
CA ILE A 39 -0.34 -17.64 -2.55
C ILE A 39 1.12 -17.57 -2.98
N LYS A 40 2.04 -17.59 -2.01
CA LYS A 40 3.47 -17.73 -2.25
C LYS A 40 3.83 -19.20 -2.16
N VAL A 41 4.49 -19.69 -3.19
CA VAL A 41 4.94 -21.08 -3.33
C VAL A 41 6.46 -21.09 -3.42
N LEU A 42 7.05 -22.12 -2.82
CA LEU A 42 8.48 -22.41 -2.90
C LEU A 42 8.84 -22.98 -4.28
N PRO A 43 10.13 -23.03 -4.66
CA PRO A 43 10.57 -23.60 -5.93
C PRO A 43 10.17 -25.07 -6.14
N ASP A 44 9.94 -25.80 -5.04
CA ASP A 44 9.49 -27.20 -5.05
C ASP A 44 7.96 -27.35 -5.21
N GLY A 45 7.23 -26.24 -5.33
CA GLY A 45 5.78 -26.21 -5.49
C GLY A 45 4.98 -26.25 -4.19
N THR A 46 5.63 -26.34 -3.02
CA THR A 46 4.94 -26.31 -1.73
C THR A 46 4.50 -24.90 -1.36
N ILE A 47 3.39 -24.77 -0.61
CA ILE A 47 2.87 -23.46 -0.19
C ILE A 47 3.76 -22.90 0.91
N GLU A 48 4.48 -21.81 0.60
CA GLU A 48 5.23 -21.04 1.58
C GLU A 48 4.26 -20.27 2.50
N ARG A 49 3.31 -19.54 1.88
CA ARG A 49 2.47 -18.60 2.61
C ARG A 49 1.23 -18.13 1.84
N HIS A 50 0.11 -17.98 2.54
CA HIS A 50 -1.02 -17.18 2.09
C HIS A 50 -0.86 -15.70 2.49
N LYS A 51 -1.00 -14.79 1.53
CA LYS A 51 -0.91 -13.33 1.73
C LYS A 51 -2.23 -12.68 1.30
N ALA A 52 -2.81 -11.87 2.18
CA ALA A 52 -3.94 -11.00 1.88
C ALA A 52 -3.51 -9.54 2.06
N ARG A 53 -3.92 -8.66 1.16
CA ARG A 53 -3.66 -7.21 1.22
C ARG A 53 -4.94 -6.43 0.94
N VAL A 54 -5.17 -5.35 1.68
CA VAL A 54 -6.18 -4.35 1.31
C VAL A 54 -5.53 -3.40 0.31
N VAL A 55 -6.26 -3.07 -0.76
CA VAL A 55 -5.82 -2.17 -1.82
C VAL A 55 -6.91 -1.12 -2.02
N ALA A 56 -6.50 0.14 -2.07
CA ALA A 56 -7.32 1.28 -2.45
C ALA A 56 -7.65 1.21 -3.95
N LEU A 57 -8.87 1.60 -4.31
CA LEU A 57 -9.30 1.76 -5.69
C LEU A 57 -9.12 3.21 -6.13
N GLY A 58 -7.88 3.69 -6.16
CA GLY A 58 -7.56 5.10 -6.42
C GLY A 58 -7.80 5.58 -7.84
N TYR A 59 -8.28 4.73 -8.77
CA TYR A 59 -8.61 5.16 -10.14
C TYR A 59 -9.74 6.22 -10.19
N THR A 60 -10.43 6.44 -9.06
CA THR A 60 -11.45 7.49 -8.92
C THR A 60 -10.85 8.84 -8.49
N GLN A 61 -9.53 8.95 -8.30
CA GLN A 61 -8.88 10.19 -7.87
C GLN A 61 -8.47 11.06 -9.06
N GLU A 62 -8.75 12.37 -8.99
CA GLU A 62 -8.43 13.34 -10.03
C GLU A 62 -7.21 14.21 -9.66
N HIS A 63 -6.25 14.34 -10.59
CA HIS A 63 -5.07 15.20 -10.42
C HIS A 63 -5.49 16.68 -10.30
N GLY A 64 -4.98 17.37 -9.27
CA GLY A 64 -5.33 18.76 -8.95
C GLY A 64 -6.62 18.92 -8.14
N VAL A 65 -7.31 17.82 -7.82
CA VAL A 65 -8.49 17.79 -6.94
C VAL A 65 -8.22 16.92 -5.72
N ASP A 66 -7.88 15.65 -5.96
CA ASP A 66 -7.66 14.64 -4.93
C ASP A 66 -6.19 14.43 -4.60
N TYR A 67 -5.28 14.82 -5.51
CA TYR A 67 -3.85 14.85 -5.25
C TYR A 67 -3.11 15.91 -6.10
N ASN A 68 -2.11 16.58 -5.52
CA ASN A 68 -1.34 17.62 -6.21
C ASN A 68 0.01 17.17 -6.77
N GLU A 69 0.66 16.16 -6.19
CA GLU A 69 1.97 15.68 -6.63
C GLU A 69 2.01 14.15 -6.68
N THR A 70 2.67 13.61 -7.72
CA THR A 70 2.94 12.17 -7.80
C THR A 70 4.23 11.87 -7.03
N PHE A 71 4.15 11.40 -5.79
CA PHE A 71 5.31 11.03 -5.00
C PHE A 71 5.83 9.65 -5.40
N ALA A 72 6.64 9.62 -6.44
CA ALA A 72 7.54 8.51 -6.74
C ALA A 72 8.98 9.02 -6.59
N PRO A 73 9.73 8.63 -5.54
CA PRO A 73 11.16 8.93 -5.48
C PRO A 73 11.89 8.07 -6.53
N ALA A 74 11.79 8.46 -7.81
CA ALA A 74 12.56 7.89 -8.88
C ALA A 74 13.98 8.43 -8.79
N VAL A 75 14.87 7.66 -8.17
CA VAL A 75 16.29 8.00 -8.12
C VAL A 75 16.83 8.03 -9.55
N ARG A 76 17.44 9.16 -9.94
CA ARG A 76 18.07 9.28 -11.25
C ARG A 76 19.32 8.39 -11.29
N MET A 77 19.42 7.54 -12.31
CA MET A 77 20.59 6.65 -12.48
C MET A 77 21.91 7.41 -12.62
N SER A 78 21.89 8.65 -13.14
CA SER A 78 23.05 9.52 -13.15
C SER A 78 23.57 9.80 -11.75
N THR A 79 22.69 10.16 -10.81
CA THR A 79 23.04 10.39 -9.40
C THR A 79 23.62 9.14 -8.75
N VAL A 80 23.04 7.96 -8.99
CA VAL A 80 23.57 6.69 -8.48
C VAL A 80 24.98 6.44 -9.02
N ARG A 81 25.20 6.59 -10.32
CA ARG A 81 26.51 6.40 -10.96
C ARG A 81 27.56 7.37 -10.41
N THR A 82 27.20 8.64 -10.23
CA THR A 82 28.10 9.64 -9.64
C THR A 82 28.45 9.28 -8.20
N LEU A 83 27.47 8.87 -7.38
CA LEU A 83 27.73 8.46 -6.00
C LEU A 83 28.68 7.25 -5.94
N LEU A 84 28.46 6.25 -6.78
CA LEU A 84 29.33 5.06 -6.87
C LEU A 84 30.76 5.44 -7.32
N ALA A 85 30.90 6.37 -8.27
CA ALA A 85 32.20 6.85 -8.73
C ALA A 85 32.96 7.61 -7.62
N VAL A 86 32.26 8.44 -6.83
CA VAL A 86 32.89 9.12 -5.68
C VAL A 86 33.28 8.11 -4.60
N ALA A 87 32.40 7.15 -4.29
CA ALA A 87 32.67 6.12 -3.30
C ALA A 87 33.89 5.28 -3.69
N SER A 88 34.05 4.91 -4.96
CA SER A 88 35.23 4.17 -5.43
C SER A 88 36.50 5.00 -5.35
N MET A 89 36.46 6.27 -5.77
CA MET A 89 37.62 7.18 -5.67
C MET A 89 38.06 7.44 -4.23
N LYS A 90 37.12 7.45 -3.28
CA LYS A 90 37.37 7.68 -1.85
C LYS A 90 37.56 6.39 -1.05
N ASN A 91 37.52 5.24 -1.71
CA ASN A 91 37.61 3.92 -1.10
C ASN A 91 36.59 3.72 0.05
N TRP A 92 35.37 4.23 -0.15
CA TRP A 92 34.28 4.12 0.82
C TRP A 92 33.59 2.76 0.74
N THR A 93 33.27 2.20 1.90
CA THR A 93 32.43 1.00 1.99
C THR A 93 30.97 1.38 1.73
N LEU A 94 30.34 0.69 0.78
CA LEU A 94 28.93 0.84 0.47
C LEU A 94 28.13 -0.30 1.09
N SER A 95 26.94 0.00 1.59
CA SER A 95 25.99 -0.99 2.09
C SER A 95 24.60 -0.64 1.58
N GLN A 96 23.86 -1.64 1.10
CA GLN A 96 22.51 -1.47 0.59
C GLN A 96 21.49 -1.84 1.66
N LEU A 97 20.50 -0.99 1.86
CA LEU A 97 19.35 -1.26 2.72
C LEU A 97 18.09 -1.34 1.85
N ASP A 98 17.43 -2.50 1.85
CA ASP A 98 16.10 -2.67 1.26
C ASP A 98 15.06 -2.71 2.37
N VAL A 99 14.23 -1.67 2.45
CA VAL A 99 13.17 -1.55 3.46
C VAL A 99 11.88 -2.12 2.91
N LYS A 100 11.48 -3.28 3.43
CA LYS A 100 10.23 -3.95 3.04
C LYS A 100 9.02 -3.07 3.36
N ASN A 101 8.21 -2.81 2.33
CA ASN A 101 7.00 -2.00 2.42
C ASN A 101 7.27 -0.54 2.84
N ALA A 102 8.44 0.03 2.52
CA ALA A 102 8.76 1.45 2.79
C ALA A 102 7.64 2.40 2.37
N PHE A 103 6.99 2.07 1.25
CA PHE A 103 5.80 2.77 0.76
C PHE A 103 4.74 2.97 1.83
N LEU A 104 4.29 1.89 2.51
CA LEU A 104 3.20 1.90 3.49
C LEU A 104 3.50 2.71 4.75
N HIS A 105 4.75 3.17 4.91
CA HIS A 105 5.16 4.01 6.02
C HIS A 105 5.19 5.50 5.67
N GLY A 106 4.95 5.87 4.40
CA GLY A 106 4.82 7.27 4.00
C GLY A 106 3.65 7.95 4.72
N ASP A 107 3.91 9.16 5.22
CA ASP A 107 2.84 10.05 5.68
C ASP A 107 1.99 10.48 4.49
N LEU A 108 0.71 10.71 4.73
CA LEU A 108 -0.21 11.28 3.75
C LEU A 108 -0.42 12.75 4.11
N ASP A 109 -0.05 13.64 3.20
CA ASP A 109 -0.34 15.08 3.35
C ASP A 109 -1.84 15.37 3.16
N GLU A 110 -2.53 14.51 2.42
CA GLU A 110 -3.95 14.64 2.07
C GLU A 110 -4.84 13.73 2.91
N VAL A 111 -6.05 14.21 3.20
CA VAL A 111 -7.05 13.46 3.97
C VAL A 111 -7.86 12.59 3.02
N ILE A 112 -7.49 11.31 2.93
CA ILE A 112 -8.17 10.34 2.06
C ILE A 112 -9.14 9.48 2.88
N TYR A 113 -10.40 9.43 2.44
CA TYR A 113 -11.43 8.54 2.98
C TYR A 113 -11.63 7.32 2.07
N MET A 114 -11.76 6.15 2.67
CA MET A 114 -11.88 4.88 1.97
C MET A 114 -13.07 4.08 2.50
N GLU A 115 -13.79 3.43 1.59
CA GLU A 115 -14.83 2.46 1.95
C GLU A 115 -14.25 1.29 2.75
N LYS A 116 -15.04 0.75 3.68
CA LYS A 116 -14.62 -0.42 4.46
C LYS A 116 -14.32 -1.61 3.54
N PRO A 117 -13.21 -2.33 3.76
CA PRO A 117 -12.92 -3.53 2.98
C PRO A 117 -14.07 -4.54 3.07
N PRO A 118 -14.37 -5.25 1.97
CA PRO A 118 -15.38 -6.31 1.98
C PRO A 118 -15.12 -7.32 3.11
N GLY A 119 -16.16 -7.68 3.86
CA GLY A 119 -16.05 -8.59 5.03
C GLY A 119 -15.54 -7.93 6.32
N TYR A 120 -15.28 -6.62 6.34
CA TYR A 120 -14.93 -5.88 7.55
C TYR A 120 -16.19 -5.41 8.29
N HIS A 121 -16.65 -6.19 9.27
CA HIS A 121 -17.91 -5.95 10.00
C HIS A 121 -17.78 -5.05 11.24
N VAL A 122 -16.59 -4.51 11.50
CA VAL A 122 -16.38 -3.63 12.66
C VAL A 122 -16.95 -2.24 12.35
N GLY A 123 -17.79 -1.74 13.28
CA GLY A 123 -18.44 -0.42 13.18
C GLY A 123 -19.83 -0.44 12.52
N LYS A 124 -20.50 0.71 12.52
CA LYS A 124 -21.86 0.89 11.98
C LYS A 124 -21.88 0.89 10.44
N HIS A 125 -23.05 0.58 9.87
CA HIS A 125 -23.29 0.77 8.43
C HIS A 125 -23.11 2.25 8.05
N GLY A 126 -22.53 2.52 6.87
CA GLY A 126 -22.26 3.88 6.40
C GLY A 126 -21.02 4.56 7.00
N GLN A 127 -20.22 3.85 7.81
CA GLN A 127 -18.94 4.39 8.26
C GLN A 127 -17.84 4.20 7.21
N VAL A 128 -16.96 5.19 7.14
CA VAL A 128 -15.80 5.25 6.23
C VAL A 128 -14.50 5.23 7.04
N CYS A 129 -13.43 4.76 6.42
CA CYS A 129 -12.09 4.69 7.01
C CYS A 129 -11.23 5.86 6.52
N ARG A 130 -10.76 6.72 7.43
CA ARG A 130 -9.74 7.72 7.08
C ARG A 130 -8.35 7.07 7.06
N LEU A 131 -7.62 7.15 5.95
CA LEU A 131 -6.24 6.66 5.88
C LEU A 131 -5.28 7.57 6.67
N LYS A 132 -4.43 6.97 7.52
CA LYS A 132 -3.33 7.65 8.24
C LYS A 132 -1.98 7.52 7.52
N ARG A 133 -1.86 6.51 6.65
CA ARG A 133 -0.65 6.16 5.90
C ARG A 133 -1.06 5.75 4.50
N SER A 134 -0.12 5.83 3.58
CA SER A 134 -0.33 5.38 2.20
C SER A 134 -0.74 3.91 2.12
N LEU A 135 -1.57 3.61 1.12
CA LEU A 135 -2.03 2.25 0.82
C LEU A 135 -1.79 1.95 -0.66
N TYR A 136 -1.56 0.68 -0.99
CA TYR A 136 -1.44 0.26 -2.39
C TYR A 136 -2.69 0.68 -3.18
N GLY A 137 -2.48 1.12 -4.42
CA GLY A 137 -3.56 1.47 -5.34
C GLY A 137 -4.13 2.88 -5.18
N LEU A 138 -3.53 3.71 -4.32
CA LEU A 138 -3.72 5.16 -4.37
C LEU A 138 -3.09 5.72 -5.64
N HIS A 139 -3.80 6.60 -6.34
CA HIS A 139 -3.31 7.30 -7.52
C HIS A 139 -2.55 8.55 -7.07
N GLY A 140 -1.38 8.83 -7.64
CA GLY A 140 -0.44 9.86 -7.14
C GLY A 140 0.70 9.33 -6.26
N LEU A 141 0.70 8.05 -5.94
CA LEU A 141 1.77 7.39 -5.22
C LEU A 141 2.15 6.17 -6.06
N GLU A 142 3.02 6.32 -7.07
CA GLU A 142 3.27 5.25 -8.03
C GLU A 142 3.60 3.94 -7.31
N SER A 143 2.69 2.99 -7.44
CA SER A 143 2.92 1.59 -7.17
C SER A 143 3.94 1.10 -8.20
N SER A 144 5.22 1.27 -7.92
CA SER A 144 6.33 0.67 -8.65
C SER A 144 6.31 -0.85 -8.44
N THR A 145 5.31 -1.53 -8.99
CA THR A 145 5.35 -2.97 -9.26
C THR A 145 4.27 -3.33 -10.28
N GLN A 146 4.51 -3.12 -11.57
CA GLN A 146 4.00 -4.01 -12.62
C GLN A 146 5.02 -4.14 -13.75
N LEU A 147 5.48 -5.40 -13.89
CA LEU A 147 6.42 -6.03 -14.82
C LEU A 147 7.92 -5.77 -14.59
#